data_AF-A0A9W5X5X8-F1
#
_entry.id   AF-A0A9W5X5X8-F1
#
_cell.length_a   1.000
_cell.length_b   1.000
_cell.length_c   1.000
_cell.angle_alpha   90.00
_cell.angle_beta   90.00
_cell.angle_gamma   90.00
#
_symmetry.space_group_name_H-M   'P 1'
#
loop_
_entity.id
_entity.type
_entity.pdbx_description
1 polymer ?
#
loop_
_entity_poly.entity_id
_entity_poly.type
_entity_poly.pdbx_seq_one_letter_code
_entity_poly.pdbx_strand_id
1 'polypeptide(L)'
;MRQFLAFDIGGTLLKYGILKEDGSIVEKRECSSEAHLGGPSMIEKVKKLGRPLLDHYNIEGICVSTAGQVDSVKGNIIYASPLIPEYTGFPLKKELESFFSLPVEIENDVNCAGLAESWIGTGKYVKSLFCLTIGTGIGGSFILDNKLHTGHNFSAGEIGYIPIEGGQFEDLASTKTLIQNVAYEKEISKHDITGKEIFELAKKGDSICIQEISRQVSYLSKGIATIAYMMNPEMIVIGGGITAQKDYLYPLLMNQLKKDIIPAVLDNTKIEIAQNLNNAGMIGALRHFLLQESIQPLKSITAIIESNNHKLTKREQLVADYVIHNLASVSNTTISQLAENINVSDATITRFCKKLEFGSYNKLRLMAKEAFVSTRLYEHIETSSITKVKHNYNKLLNKFDALIQVNEIQKFKAKVTGAKNVYLYGSNNLSTVVDSLKYKFLNKGIRADAFSNPYHMKMSANFINEDSCVIGISLSGYSKKVVNILEKAKNNGAKTIGVTSQQDSPLSDISELLFVVPSNENEYPGINNVNEVSVLYLFDIIFEELKKQVMHV
;
A
#
# COMPACT_ATOMS: atom_id res chain seq x y z
N MET A 1 -24.50 3.65 6.64
CA MET A 1 -23.18 2.99 6.82
C MET A 1 -23.44 1.60 7.34
N ARG A 2 -22.72 0.62 6.82
CA ARG A 2 -22.86 -0.79 7.19
C ARG A 2 -22.49 -1.00 8.66
N GLN A 3 -23.10 -1.99 9.30
CA GLN A 3 -22.87 -2.33 10.71
C GLN A 3 -22.31 -3.74 10.84
N PHE A 4 -21.41 -3.92 11.78
CA PHE A 4 -20.67 -5.14 12.01
C PHE A 4 -20.70 -5.50 13.48
N LEU A 5 -20.84 -6.79 13.79
CA LEU A 5 -20.73 -7.31 15.15
C LEU A 5 -19.28 -7.73 15.36
N ALA A 6 -18.57 -7.02 16.22
CA ALA A 6 -17.18 -7.31 16.54
C ALA A 6 -17.05 -8.03 17.88
N PHE A 7 -16.14 -9.00 17.95
CA PHE A 7 -15.71 -9.69 19.15
C PHE A 7 -14.20 -9.51 19.35
N ASP A 8 -13.78 -9.32 20.59
CA ASP A 8 -12.39 -9.35 21.04
C ASP A 8 -12.28 -10.38 22.16
N ILE A 9 -11.84 -11.58 21.78
CA ILE A 9 -11.80 -12.79 22.58
C ILE A 9 -10.43 -12.90 23.26
N GLY A 10 -10.29 -12.26 24.42
CA GLY A 10 -9.07 -12.32 25.23
C GLY A 10 -9.07 -13.46 26.26
N GLY A 11 -7.90 -13.76 26.82
CA GLY A 11 -7.74 -14.79 27.86
C GLY A 11 -8.42 -14.46 29.20
N THR A 12 -8.75 -13.20 29.46
CA THR A 12 -9.43 -12.75 30.69
C THR A 12 -10.79 -12.11 30.44
N LEU A 13 -10.89 -11.29 29.39
CA LEU A 13 -12.10 -10.55 29.04
C LEU A 13 -12.53 -10.89 27.63
N LEU A 14 -13.83 -11.05 27.45
CA LEU A 14 -14.51 -11.05 26.17
C LEU A 14 -15.19 -9.69 26.01
N LYS A 15 -14.76 -8.90 25.02
CA LYS A 15 -15.43 -7.65 24.64
C LYS A 15 -16.17 -7.87 23.33
N TYR A 16 -17.31 -7.22 23.19
CA TYR A 16 -18.11 -7.33 21.98
C TYR A 16 -18.99 -6.11 21.79
N GLY A 17 -19.41 -5.85 20.56
CA GLY A 17 -20.14 -4.64 20.25
C GLY A 17 -20.47 -4.47 18.79
N ILE A 18 -21.21 -3.40 18.49
CA ILE A 18 -21.57 -3.02 17.14
C ILE A 18 -20.67 -1.88 16.69
N LEU A 19 -20.01 -2.06 15.55
CA LEU A 19 -19.19 -1.05 14.89
C LEU A 19 -19.81 -0.67 13.55
N LYS A 20 -19.62 0.57 13.12
CA LYS A 20 -19.87 0.97 11.74
C LYS A 20 -18.62 0.78 10.89
N GLU A 21 -18.82 0.75 9.58
CA GLU A 21 -17.77 0.62 8.55
C GLU A 21 -16.60 1.62 8.65
N ASP A 22 -16.80 2.79 9.27
CA ASP A 22 -15.75 3.79 9.51
C ASP A 22 -14.93 3.55 10.80
N GLY A 23 -15.22 2.46 11.53
CA GLY A 23 -14.59 2.13 12.80
C GLY A 23 -15.26 2.75 14.02
N SER A 24 -16.34 3.53 13.85
CA SER A 24 -17.06 4.11 14.99
C SER A 24 -17.82 3.03 15.77
N ILE A 25 -17.69 3.05 17.10
CA ILE A 25 -18.36 2.11 18.00
C ILE A 25 -19.76 2.65 18.33
N VAL A 26 -20.79 1.86 18.01
CA VAL A 26 -22.20 2.15 18.31
C VAL A 26 -22.54 1.64 19.71
N GLU A 27 -22.13 0.41 19.99
CA GLU A 27 -22.42 -0.26 21.25
C GLU A 27 -21.21 -1.10 21.65
N LYS A 28 -20.89 -1.13 22.95
CA LYS A 28 -19.80 -1.93 23.51
C LYS A 28 -20.22 -2.54 24.83
N ARG A 29 -19.93 -3.83 24.99
CA ARG A 29 -20.14 -4.62 26.20
C ARG A 29 -18.88 -5.43 26.50
N GLU A 30 -18.71 -5.82 27.76
CA GLU A 30 -17.61 -6.68 28.19
C GLU A 30 -18.06 -7.63 29.30
N CYS A 31 -17.41 -8.79 29.37
CA CYS A 31 -17.60 -9.78 30.42
C CYS A 31 -16.35 -10.65 30.57
N SER A 32 -16.29 -11.46 31.63
CA SER A 32 -15.24 -12.48 31.77
C SER A 32 -15.26 -13.44 30.59
N SER A 33 -14.10 -13.78 30.04
CA SER A 33 -14.01 -14.80 28.98
C SER A 33 -14.18 -16.22 29.49
N GLU A 34 -13.91 -16.45 30.79
CA GLU A 34 -13.94 -17.77 31.42
C GLU A 34 -13.06 -18.80 30.69
N ALA A 35 -11.88 -18.37 30.22
CA ALA A 35 -11.04 -19.16 29.33
C ALA A 35 -10.60 -20.53 29.87
N HIS A 36 -10.55 -20.67 31.19
CA HIS A 36 -10.28 -21.94 31.87
C HIS A 36 -11.32 -23.04 31.59
N LEU A 37 -12.53 -22.68 31.13
CA LEU A 37 -13.58 -23.62 30.71
C LEU A 37 -13.38 -24.15 29.28
N GLY A 38 -12.37 -23.64 28.56
CA GLY A 38 -11.98 -24.10 27.23
C GLY A 38 -12.61 -23.34 26.07
N GLY A 39 -11.99 -23.51 24.90
CA GLY A 39 -12.37 -22.92 23.62
C GLY A 39 -13.85 -23.13 23.26
N PRO A 40 -14.38 -24.37 23.28
CA PRO A 40 -15.78 -24.62 22.97
C PRO A 40 -16.75 -23.81 23.85
N SER A 41 -16.51 -23.76 25.16
CA SER A 41 -17.33 -23.00 26.10
C SER A 41 -17.28 -21.49 25.84
N MET A 42 -16.10 -20.96 25.50
CA MET A 42 -15.94 -19.55 25.12
C MET A 42 -16.75 -19.22 23.85
N ILE A 43 -16.76 -20.10 22.86
CA ILE A 43 -17.48 -19.86 21.60
C ILE A 43 -18.99 -19.99 21.78
N GLU A 44 -19.48 -20.91 22.61
CA GLU A 44 -20.90 -20.94 23.00
C GLU A 44 -21.34 -19.63 23.68
N LYS A 45 -20.46 -19.06 24.51
CA LYS A 45 -20.70 -17.75 25.11
C LYS A 45 -20.75 -16.64 24.06
N VAL A 46 -19.82 -16.62 23.11
CA VAL A 46 -19.81 -15.67 21.97
C VAL A 46 -21.13 -15.74 21.19
N LYS A 47 -21.58 -16.95 20.84
CA LYS A 47 -22.86 -17.19 20.15
C LYS A 47 -24.05 -16.65 20.93
N LYS A 48 -24.13 -16.96 22.23
CA LYS A 48 -25.21 -16.53 23.13
C LYS A 48 -25.28 -15.01 23.28
N LEU A 49 -24.11 -14.35 23.34
CA LEU A 49 -24.03 -12.89 23.49
C LEU A 49 -24.27 -12.14 22.18
N GLY A 50 -23.85 -12.71 21.05
CA GLY A 50 -24.03 -12.12 19.72
C GLY A 50 -25.46 -12.20 19.20
N ARG A 51 -26.15 -13.34 19.42
CA ARG A 51 -27.47 -13.60 18.82
C ARG A 51 -28.49 -12.48 19.06
N PRO A 52 -28.67 -11.95 20.29
CA PRO A 52 -29.65 -10.88 20.53
C PRO A 52 -29.32 -9.57 19.79
N LEU A 53 -28.06 -9.31 19.43
CA LEU A 53 -27.67 -8.10 18.71
C LEU A 53 -28.10 -8.15 17.24
N LEU A 54 -28.20 -9.35 16.64
CA LEU A 54 -28.71 -9.51 15.28
C LEU A 54 -30.20 -9.16 15.15
N ASP A 55 -30.97 -9.26 16.24
CA ASP A 55 -32.39 -8.92 16.24
C ASP A 55 -32.62 -7.39 16.30
N HIS A 56 -31.63 -6.63 16.76
CA HIS A 56 -31.72 -5.18 16.96
C HIS A 56 -30.97 -4.35 15.90
N TYR A 57 -30.01 -4.96 15.19
CA TYR A 57 -29.14 -4.28 14.26
C TYR A 57 -29.07 -5.03 12.93
N ASN A 58 -28.93 -4.29 11.82
CA ASN A 58 -28.72 -4.87 10.51
C ASN A 58 -27.23 -5.15 10.29
N ILE A 59 -26.78 -6.32 10.75
CA ILE A 59 -25.38 -6.73 10.74
C ILE A 59 -25.01 -7.38 9.40
N GLU A 60 -23.95 -6.86 8.76
CA GLU A 60 -23.47 -7.38 7.46
C GLU A 60 -22.33 -8.39 7.59
N GLY A 61 -21.67 -8.45 8.75
CA GLY A 61 -20.59 -9.39 9.01
C GLY A 61 -20.17 -9.45 10.47
N ILE A 62 -19.48 -10.53 10.81
CA ILE A 62 -18.90 -10.78 12.13
C ILE A 62 -17.38 -10.62 12.05
N CYS A 63 -16.81 -9.82 12.94
CA CYS A 63 -15.38 -9.55 12.98
C CYS A 63 -14.81 -10.06 14.30
N VAL A 64 -13.78 -10.92 14.26
CA VAL A 64 -13.24 -11.53 15.49
C VAL A 64 -11.74 -11.25 15.64
N SER A 65 -11.40 -10.54 16.72
CA SER A 65 -10.07 -10.53 17.32
C SER A 65 -10.00 -11.66 18.34
N THR A 66 -8.94 -12.47 18.32
CA THR A 66 -8.79 -13.58 19.25
C THR A 66 -7.36 -13.76 19.74
N ALA A 67 -7.24 -14.21 20.99
CA ALA A 67 -6.00 -14.76 21.51
C ALA A 67 -5.55 -15.99 20.70
N GLY A 68 -4.24 -16.24 20.68
CA GLY A 68 -3.63 -17.36 19.98
C GLY A 68 -3.25 -17.03 18.54
N GLN A 69 -2.49 -17.95 17.94
CA GLN A 69 -2.06 -17.89 16.56
C GLN A 69 -3.19 -18.34 15.64
N VAL A 70 -3.45 -17.59 14.56
CA VAL A 70 -4.62 -17.79 13.69
C VAL A 70 -4.17 -18.02 12.25
N ASP A 71 -4.68 -19.06 11.59
CA ASP A 71 -4.66 -19.16 10.14
C ASP A 71 -5.84 -18.32 9.63
N SER A 72 -5.60 -17.05 9.31
CA SER A 72 -6.69 -16.15 8.87
C SER A 72 -7.23 -16.51 7.47
N VAL A 73 -6.56 -17.42 6.74
CA VAL A 73 -7.07 -17.93 5.46
C VAL A 73 -8.13 -19.01 5.68
N LYS A 74 -7.83 -20.01 6.53
CA LYS A 74 -8.78 -21.10 6.85
C LYS A 74 -9.76 -20.72 7.96
N GLY A 75 -9.39 -19.75 8.78
CA GLY A 75 -10.16 -19.31 9.95
C GLY A 75 -10.15 -20.34 11.09
N ASN A 76 -8.99 -20.94 11.37
CA ASN A 76 -8.79 -21.81 12.54
C ASN A 76 -7.67 -21.30 13.46
N ILE A 77 -7.70 -21.77 14.72
CA ILE A 77 -6.65 -21.48 15.69
C ILE A 77 -5.51 -22.48 15.48
N ILE A 78 -4.32 -22.00 15.12
CA ILE A 78 -3.12 -22.83 14.91
C ILE A 78 -2.54 -23.29 16.25
N TYR A 79 -2.45 -22.34 17.18
CA TYR A 79 -1.87 -22.58 18.51
C TYR A 79 -2.47 -21.58 19.50
N ALA A 80 -2.81 -22.06 20.69
CA ALA A 80 -3.22 -21.22 21.80
C ALA A 80 -2.54 -21.67 23.10
N SER A 81 -2.47 -20.75 24.06
CA SER A 81 -1.97 -21.05 25.39
C SER A 81 -2.77 -22.21 26.02
N PRO A 82 -2.11 -23.12 26.77
CA PRO A 82 -2.80 -24.16 27.55
C PRO A 82 -3.83 -23.63 28.56
N LEU A 83 -3.79 -22.33 28.86
CA LEU A 83 -4.80 -21.63 29.65
C LEU A 83 -6.19 -21.60 29.00
N ILE A 84 -6.29 -21.90 27.70
CA ILE A 84 -7.54 -22.07 26.96
C ILE A 84 -7.61 -23.51 26.42
N PRO A 85 -8.08 -24.47 27.25
CA PRO A 85 -8.19 -25.87 26.84
C PRO A 85 -8.94 -26.04 25.52
N GLU A 86 -8.51 -26.97 24.68
CA GLU A 86 -9.20 -27.33 23.42
C GLU A 86 -9.39 -26.19 22.41
N TYR A 87 -8.62 -25.10 22.55
CA TYR A 87 -8.70 -23.98 21.60
C TYR A 87 -7.79 -24.17 20.38
N THR A 88 -6.62 -24.79 20.56
CA THR A 88 -5.74 -25.18 19.46
C THR A 88 -6.46 -26.14 18.51
N GLY A 89 -6.46 -25.83 17.21
CA GLY A 89 -7.15 -26.57 16.16
C GLY A 89 -8.62 -26.20 15.99
N PHE A 90 -9.19 -25.33 16.83
CA PHE A 90 -10.62 -25.01 16.79
C PHE A 90 -10.99 -24.28 15.48
N PRO A 91 -12.01 -24.75 14.73
CA PRO A 91 -12.42 -24.18 13.44
C PRO A 91 -13.33 -22.95 13.63
N LEU A 92 -12.82 -21.92 14.29
CA LEU A 92 -13.59 -20.78 14.80
C LEU A 92 -14.46 -20.09 13.74
N LYS A 93 -13.89 -19.77 12.57
CA LYS A 93 -14.62 -19.09 11.49
C LYS A 93 -15.83 -19.92 11.05
N LYS A 94 -15.61 -21.18 10.71
CA LYS A 94 -16.67 -22.10 10.26
C LYS A 94 -17.78 -22.26 11.29
N GLU A 95 -17.41 -22.36 12.57
CA GLU A 95 -18.37 -22.52 13.66
C GLU A 95 -19.29 -21.29 13.79
N LEU A 96 -18.71 -20.09 13.69
CA LEU A 96 -19.47 -18.84 13.75
C LEU A 96 -20.27 -18.57 12.49
N GLU A 97 -19.75 -18.90 11.30
CA GLU A 97 -20.47 -18.75 10.02
C GLU A 97 -21.72 -19.64 10.01
N SER A 98 -21.56 -20.90 10.46
CA SER A 98 -22.66 -21.85 10.59
C SER A 98 -23.75 -21.34 11.53
N PHE A 99 -23.36 -20.78 12.68
CA PHE A 99 -24.31 -20.30 13.68
C PHE A 99 -25.00 -18.99 13.30
N PHE A 100 -24.25 -18.00 12.81
CA PHE A 100 -24.79 -16.66 12.52
C PHE A 100 -25.34 -16.53 11.10
N SER A 101 -25.00 -17.45 10.19
CA SER A 101 -25.35 -17.35 8.76
C SER A 101 -24.91 -16.03 8.12
N LEU A 102 -23.79 -15.49 8.60
CA LEU A 102 -23.18 -14.25 8.14
C LEU A 102 -21.69 -14.51 7.83
N PRO A 103 -21.08 -13.70 6.94
CA PRO A 103 -19.63 -13.75 6.73
C PRO A 103 -18.89 -13.48 8.05
N VAL A 104 -17.85 -14.27 8.32
CA VAL A 104 -17.00 -14.10 9.50
C VAL A 104 -15.57 -13.93 9.04
N GLU A 105 -14.85 -12.97 9.60
CA GLU A 105 -13.39 -12.91 9.46
C GLU A 105 -12.75 -12.87 10.85
N ILE A 106 -11.63 -13.58 10.98
CA ILE A 106 -10.94 -13.79 12.24
C ILE A 106 -9.45 -13.48 12.10
N GLU A 107 -8.87 -12.86 13.13
CA GLU A 107 -7.45 -12.55 13.16
C GLU A 107 -6.94 -12.51 14.61
N ASN A 108 -5.63 -12.69 14.79
CA ASN A 108 -4.96 -12.57 16.08
C ASN A 108 -5.15 -11.16 16.68
N ASP A 109 -5.21 -11.09 18.01
CA ASP A 109 -5.44 -9.87 18.79
C ASP A 109 -4.39 -8.78 18.60
N VAL A 110 -3.11 -9.14 18.60
CA VAL A 110 -1.99 -8.20 18.38
C VAL A 110 -1.99 -7.71 16.94
N ASN A 111 -2.30 -8.59 15.98
CA ASN A 111 -2.49 -8.22 14.58
C ASN A 111 -3.65 -7.24 14.40
N CYS A 112 -4.77 -7.47 15.09
CA CYS A 112 -5.89 -6.53 15.13
C CYS A 112 -5.45 -5.18 15.72
N ALA A 113 -4.68 -5.18 16.82
CA ALA A 113 -4.16 -3.93 17.38
C ALA A 113 -3.32 -3.14 16.36
N GLY A 114 -2.41 -3.79 15.64
CA GLY A 114 -1.62 -3.16 14.57
C GLY A 114 -2.47 -2.62 13.41
N LEU A 115 -3.51 -3.36 13.01
CA LEU A 115 -4.47 -2.93 11.99
C LEU A 115 -5.30 -1.72 12.43
N ALA A 116 -5.71 -1.66 13.70
CA ALA A 116 -6.44 -0.51 14.23
C ALA A 116 -5.56 0.76 14.25
N GLU A 117 -4.32 0.64 14.72
CA GLU A 117 -3.39 1.76 14.81
C GLU A 117 -2.95 2.28 13.43
N SER A 118 -2.78 1.40 12.45
CA SER A 118 -2.47 1.78 11.06
C SER A 118 -3.66 2.36 10.30
N TRP A 119 -4.90 2.16 10.78
CA TRP A 119 -6.10 2.62 10.07
C TRP A 119 -6.66 3.95 10.61
N ILE A 120 -7.02 3.98 11.90
CA ILE A 120 -7.64 5.16 12.53
C ILE A 120 -6.91 5.61 13.81
N GLY A 121 -5.77 4.99 14.13
CA GLY A 121 -4.95 5.37 15.27
C GLY A 121 -3.68 6.14 14.88
N THR A 122 -2.67 6.02 15.74
CA THR A 122 -1.44 6.83 15.68
C THR A 122 -0.64 6.65 14.39
N GLY A 123 -0.76 5.46 13.78
CA GLY A 123 -0.04 5.05 12.59
C GLY A 123 -0.73 5.33 11.26
N LYS A 124 -1.87 6.04 11.23
CA LYS A 124 -2.71 6.24 10.05
C LYS A 124 -1.97 6.68 8.77
N TYR A 125 -0.88 7.42 8.92
CA TYR A 125 -0.19 8.09 7.80
C TYR A 125 1.16 7.49 7.44
N VAL A 126 1.63 6.48 8.17
CA VAL A 126 2.90 5.81 7.87
C VAL A 126 2.66 4.59 6.99
N LYS A 127 3.62 4.25 6.13
CA LYS A 127 3.49 3.05 5.28
C LYS A 127 4.05 1.82 5.94
N SER A 128 5.02 1.96 6.83
CA SER A 128 5.60 0.87 7.61
C SER A 128 5.43 1.12 9.11
N LEU A 129 4.69 0.24 9.78
CA LEU A 129 4.39 0.33 11.20
C LEU A 129 4.62 -1.01 11.88
N PHE A 130 5.33 -1.00 12.99
CA PHE A 130 5.40 -2.13 13.91
C PHE A 130 4.61 -1.81 15.18
N CYS A 131 3.54 -2.55 15.44
CA CYS A 131 2.77 -2.46 16.68
C CYS A 131 3.36 -3.43 17.70
N LEU A 132 3.80 -2.91 18.85
CA LEU A 132 4.32 -3.67 19.99
C LEU A 132 3.31 -3.59 21.13
N THR A 133 2.69 -4.71 21.52
CA THR A 133 1.75 -4.73 22.65
C THR A 133 2.40 -5.31 23.89
N ILE A 134 2.34 -4.57 25.00
CA ILE A 134 2.93 -4.98 26.29
C ILE A 134 1.81 -5.17 27.32
N GLY A 135 1.62 -6.42 27.76
CA GLY A 135 0.58 -6.80 28.70
C GLY A 135 1.00 -8.00 29.54
N THR A 136 0.15 -9.02 29.63
CA THR A 136 0.48 -10.29 30.29
C THR A 136 1.64 -11.01 29.61
N GLY A 137 1.79 -10.82 28.30
CA GLY A 137 2.96 -11.19 27.50
C GLY A 137 3.40 -10.02 26.62
N ILE A 138 4.22 -10.31 25.62
CA ILE A 138 4.65 -9.33 24.62
C ILE A 138 4.38 -9.88 23.21
N GLY A 139 3.68 -9.08 22.41
CA GLY A 139 3.37 -9.41 21.02
C GLY A 139 3.76 -8.30 20.07
N GLY A 140 4.00 -8.67 18.81
CA GLY A 140 4.30 -7.77 17.72
C GLY A 140 3.38 -7.97 16.53
N SER A 141 3.12 -6.90 15.78
CA SER A 141 2.46 -6.97 14.49
C SER A 141 3.12 -5.99 13.52
N PHE A 142 3.44 -6.46 12.31
CA PHE A 142 4.04 -5.62 11.28
C PHE A 142 3.05 -5.31 10.18
N ILE A 143 2.84 -4.02 9.93
CA ILE A 143 2.01 -3.48 8.85
C ILE A 143 2.93 -2.80 7.86
N LEU A 144 2.85 -3.19 6.59
CA LEU A 144 3.59 -2.55 5.50
C LEU A 144 2.64 -2.31 4.32
N ASP A 145 2.65 -1.10 3.80
CA ASP A 145 1.74 -0.62 2.76
C ASP A 145 0.26 -0.93 3.06
N ASN A 146 -0.15 -0.64 4.31
CA ASN A 146 -1.50 -0.93 4.84
C ASN A 146 -1.91 -2.41 4.83
N LYS A 147 -0.94 -3.33 4.69
CA LYS A 147 -1.17 -4.77 4.72
C LYS A 147 -0.51 -5.38 5.95
N LEU A 148 -1.23 -6.28 6.58
CA LEU A 148 -0.70 -7.10 7.66
C LEU A 148 0.30 -8.12 7.10
N HIS A 149 1.49 -8.16 7.67
CA HIS A 149 2.49 -9.18 7.40
C HIS A 149 2.37 -10.32 8.41
N THR A 150 1.65 -11.38 8.05
CA THR A 150 1.44 -12.56 8.89
C THR A 150 2.59 -13.57 8.83
N GLY A 151 3.48 -13.45 7.85
CA GLY A 151 4.57 -14.41 7.62
C GLY A 151 4.11 -15.69 6.94
N HIS A 152 5.06 -16.59 6.63
CA HIS A 152 4.80 -17.80 5.85
C HIS A 152 3.79 -18.75 6.50
N ASN A 153 3.79 -18.83 7.82
CA ASN A 153 2.93 -19.73 8.60
C ASN A 153 2.13 -18.97 9.68
N PHE A 154 1.76 -17.72 9.43
CA PHE A 154 0.93 -16.90 10.32
C PHE A 154 1.51 -16.65 11.72
N SER A 155 2.84 -16.68 11.86
CA SER A 155 3.57 -16.52 13.12
C SER A 155 4.55 -15.34 13.10
N ALA A 156 4.49 -14.47 12.10
CA ALA A 156 5.32 -13.26 12.11
C ALA A 156 4.87 -12.33 13.24
N GLY A 157 5.83 -11.70 13.92
CA GLY A 157 5.52 -10.80 15.03
C GLY A 157 5.45 -11.48 16.40
N GLU A 158 5.72 -12.79 16.51
CA GLU A 158 5.87 -13.55 17.77
C GLU A 158 7.17 -13.19 18.53
N ILE A 159 7.38 -11.88 18.71
CA ILE A 159 8.60 -11.27 19.23
C ILE A 159 8.77 -11.49 20.74
N GLY A 160 7.72 -11.89 21.45
CA GLY A 160 7.80 -12.30 22.86
C GLY A 160 8.78 -13.46 23.08
N TYR A 161 8.91 -14.36 22.10
CA TYR A 161 9.82 -15.51 22.17
C TYR A 161 11.27 -15.20 21.74
N ILE A 162 11.57 -13.95 21.35
CA ILE A 162 12.95 -13.58 20.98
C ILE A 162 13.86 -13.84 22.18
N PRO A 163 14.97 -14.59 22.01
CA PRO A 163 15.92 -14.80 23.07
C PRO A 163 16.67 -13.49 23.33
N ILE A 164 16.63 -13.05 24.59
CA ILE A 164 17.46 -11.97 25.10
C ILE A 164 18.29 -12.57 26.24
N GLU A 165 19.48 -12.03 26.48
CA GLU A 165 20.31 -12.49 27.61
C GLU A 165 19.48 -12.51 28.91
N GLY A 166 19.31 -13.71 29.48
CA GLY A 166 18.51 -13.97 30.68
C GLY A 166 17.16 -14.65 30.45
N GLY A 167 16.66 -14.80 29.22
CA GLY A 167 15.38 -15.46 28.94
C GLY A 167 14.73 -15.06 27.63
N GLN A 168 13.44 -15.35 27.49
CA GLN A 168 12.65 -14.84 26.36
C GLN A 168 12.26 -13.38 26.62
N PHE A 169 12.04 -12.60 25.56
CA PHE A 169 11.73 -11.17 25.70
C PHE A 169 10.52 -10.93 26.61
N GLU A 170 9.44 -11.71 26.46
CA GLU A 170 8.26 -11.54 27.30
C GLU A 170 8.47 -11.92 28.77
N ASP A 171 9.28 -12.96 29.03
CA ASP A 171 9.63 -13.40 30.39
C ASP A 171 10.40 -12.33 31.15
N LEU A 172 11.05 -11.40 30.45
CA LEU A 172 11.90 -10.36 31.00
C LEU A 172 11.21 -9.00 31.08
N ALA A 173 10.32 -8.68 30.13
CA ALA A 173 9.81 -7.34 29.93
C ALA A 173 8.29 -7.18 30.02
N SER A 174 7.52 -8.27 30.16
CA SER A 174 6.05 -8.18 30.27
C SER A 174 5.59 -7.48 31.55
N THR A 175 4.34 -7.02 31.58
CA THR A 175 3.71 -6.44 32.79
C THR A 175 3.55 -7.52 33.88
N LYS A 176 3.32 -8.77 33.48
CA LYS A 176 3.25 -9.92 34.40
C LYS A 176 4.58 -10.10 35.14
N THR A 177 5.70 -10.08 34.42
CA THR A 177 7.05 -10.19 35.02
C THR A 177 7.32 -9.04 35.98
N LEU A 178 7.00 -7.80 35.61
CA LEU A 178 7.17 -6.64 36.48
C LEU A 178 6.44 -6.83 37.82
N ILE A 179 5.18 -7.27 37.79
CA ILE A 179 4.39 -7.53 39.01
C ILE A 179 5.02 -8.64 39.84
N GLN A 180 5.45 -9.73 39.20
CA GLN A 180 6.06 -10.86 39.90
C GLN A 180 7.36 -10.48 40.61
N ASN A 181 8.24 -9.72 39.95
CA ASN A 181 9.50 -9.30 40.55
C ASN A 181 9.29 -8.31 41.70
N VAL A 182 8.43 -7.30 41.52
CA VAL A 182 8.15 -6.34 42.60
C VAL A 182 7.51 -7.04 43.80
N ALA A 183 6.57 -7.96 43.58
CA ALA A 183 5.95 -8.71 44.66
C ALA A 183 6.98 -9.58 45.40
N TYR A 184 7.88 -10.23 44.67
CA TYR A 184 8.98 -11.02 45.25
C TYR A 184 9.92 -10.15 46.11
N GLU A 185 10.41 -9.03 45.56
CA GLU A 185 11.32 -8.12 46.28
C GLU A 185 10.67 -7.42 47.49
N LYS A 186 9.35 -7.26 47.46
CA LYS A 186 8.57 -6.72 48.59
C LYS A 186 8.07 -7.79 49.57
N GLU A 187 8.34 -9.06 49.30
CA GLU A 187 7.85 -10.21 50.08
C GLU A 187 6.32 -10.23 50.26
N ILE A 188 5.57 -9.86 49.21
CA ILE A 188 4.10 -9.86 49.18
C ILE A 188 3.55 -10.81 48.12
N SER A 189 2.24 -11.10 48.17
CA SER A 189 1.60 -11.86 47.09
C SER A 189 1.53 -11.04 45.80
N LYS A 190 1.75 -11.67 44.65
CA LYS A 190 1.53 -11.06 43.33
C LYS A 190 0.08 -10.61 43.08
N HIS A 191 -0.86 -11.05 43.92
CA HIS A 191 -2.27 -10.66 43.87
C HIS A 191 -2.56 -9.39 44.68
N ASP A 192 -1.62 -8.96 45.53
CA ASP A 192 -1.77 -7.80 46.41
C ASP A 192 -1.22 -6.51 45.79
N ILE A 193 -0.67 -6.59 44.57
CA ILE A 193 -0.14 -5.44 43.84
C ILE A 193 -0.44 -5.53 42.35
N THR A 194 -0.83 -4.40 41.77
CA THR A 194 -1.12 -4.25 40.35
C THR A 194 -0.03 -3.45 39.65
N GLY A 195 0.08 -3.59 38.32
CA GLY A 195 1.00 -2.78 37.52
C GLY A 195 0.77 -1.28 37.74
N LYS A 196 -0.48 -0.83 37.89
CA LYS A 196 -0.79 0.58 38.16
C LYS A 196 -0.17 1.06 39.48
N GLU A 197 -0.34 0.30 40.55
CA GLU A 197 0.20 0.64 41.87
C GLU A 197 1.73 0.67 41.88
N ILE A 198 2.40 -0.20 41.13
CA ILE A 198 3.86 -0.20 40.99
C ILE A 198 4.35 1.15 40.45
N PHE A 199 3.71 1.68 39.40
CA PHE A 199 4.08 3.00 38.85
C PHE A 199 3.72 4.15 39.81
N GLU A 200 2.63 4.05 40.56
CA GLU A 200 2.26 5.05 41.58
C GLU A 200 3.26 5.07 42.75
N LEU A 201 3.72 3.91 43.22
CA LEU A 201 4.74 3.79 44.26
C LEU A 201 6.10 4.31 43.76
N ALA A 202 6.49 3.99 42.53
CA ALA A 202 7.71 4.53 41.93
C ALA A 202 7.70 6.06 41.87
N LYS A 203 6.56 6.68 41.49
CA LYS A 203 6.38 8.14 41.52
C LYS A 203 6.51 8.74 42.92
N LYS A 204 6.23 7.96 43.97
CA LYS A 204 6.40 8.34 45.39
C LYS A 204 7.81 8.06 45.93
N GLY A 205 8.74 7.56 45.10
CA GLY A 205 10.13 7.32 45.49
C GLY A 205 10.42 5.90 45.98
N ASP A 206 9.51 4.94 45.77
CA ASP A 206 9.76 3.55 46.14
C ASP A 206 10.92 2.94 45.33
N SER A 207 12.02 2.61 46.01
CA SER A 207 13.26 2.18 45.36
C SER A 207 13.11 0.85 44.61
N ILE A 208 12.35 -0.10 45.14
CA ILE A 208 12.13 -1.41 44.52
C ILE A 208 11.35 -1.22 43.22
N CYS A 209 10.25 -0.46 43.25
CA CYS A 209 9.46 -0.19 42.06
C CYS A 209 10.26 0.57 40.99
N ILE A 210 11.08 1.55 41.39
CA ILE A 210 11.96 2.29 40.46
C ILE A 210 12.98 1.35 39.79
N GLN A 211 13.61 0.47 40.57
CA GLN A 211 14.61 -0.48 40.07
C GLN A 211 13.99 -1.48 39.09
N GLU A 212 12.85 -2.08 39.43
CA GLU A 212 12.21 -3.06 38.55
C GLU A 212 11.62 -2.43 37.28
N ILE A 213 11.08 -1.21 37.34
CA ILE A 213 10.68 -0.47 36.13
C ILE A 213 11.91 -0.19 35.26
N SER A 214 13.03 0.23 35.85
CA SER A 214 14.27 0.49 35.10
C SER A 214 14.81 -0.78 34.44
N ARG A 215 14.73 -1.92 35.15
CA ARG A 215 15.08 -3.24 34.60
C ARG A 215 14.17 -3.61 33.43
N GLN A 216 12.86 -3.46 33.57
CA GLN A 216 11.91 -3.70 32.47
C GLN A 216 12.21 -2.81 31.25
N VAL A 217 12.46 -1.52 31.46
CA VAL A 217 12.81 -0.56 30.39
C VAL A 217 14.09 -0.99 29.65
N SER A 218 15.09 -1.52 30.37
CA SER A 218 16.32 -2.01 29.73
C SER A 218 16.05 -3.16 28.75
N TYR A 219 15.15 -4.10 29.09
CA TYR A 219 14.80 -5.20 28.21
C TYR A 219 13.86 -4.76 27.08
N LEU A 220 12.90 -3.88 27.36
CA LEU A 220 12.05 -3.28 26.32
C LEU A 220 12.90 -2.57 25.26
N SER A 221 13.90 -1.81 25.68
CA SER A 221 14.82 -1.12 24.77
C SER A 221 15.58 -2.10 23.87
N LYS A 222 16.10 -3.21 24.42
CA LYS A 222 16.75 -4.27 23.62
C LYS A 222 15.82 -4.88 22.59
N GLY A 223 14.58 -5.23 22.97
CA GLY A 223 13.59 -5.79 22.04
C GLY A 223 13.20 -4.79 20.95
N ILE A 224 12.98 -3.52 21.31
CA ILE A 224 12.68 -2.44 20.35
C ILE A 224 13.87 -2.21 19.41
N ALA A 225 15.10 -2.23 19.91
CA ALA A 225 16.31 -2.12 19.08
C ALA A 225 16.39 -3.25 18.05
N THR A 226 16.12 -4.50 18.47
CA THR A 226 16.04 -5.65 17.55
C THR A 226 15.01 -5.40 16.44
N ILE A 227 13.81 -4.93 16.78
CA ILE A 227 12.76 -4.59 15.81
C ILE A 227 13.23 -3.47 14.86
N ALA A 228 13.82 -2.41 15.40
CA ALA A 228 14.27 -1.26 14.62
C ALA A 228 15.36 -1.65 13.61
N TYR A 229 16.31 -2.50 14.00
CA TYR A 229 17.39 -2.94 13.13
C TYR A 229 16.93 -3.97 12.08
N MET A 230 16.03 -4.88 12.45
CA MET A 230 15.58 -5.94 11.54
C MET A 230 14.54 -5.46 10.53
N MET A 231 13.60 -4.62 10.99
CA MET A 231 12.44 -4.23 10.20
C MET A 231 12.52 -2.79 9.70
N ASN A 232 13.30 -1.93 10.36
CA ASN A 232 13.43 -0.49 10.10
C ASN A 232 12.11 0.19 9.69
N PRO A 233 11.05 0.12 10.53
CA PRO A 233 9.78 0.74 10.21
C PRO A 233 9.87 2.26 10.35
N GLU A 234 8.98 3.00 9.67
CA GLU A 234 8.79 4.44 9.90
C GLU A 234 8.30 4.73 11.32
N MET A 235 7.56 3.79 11.92
CA MET A 235 7.02 3.94 13.27
C MET A 235 6.95 2.60 14.03
N ILE A 236 7.33 2.65 15.31
CA ILE A 236 7.00 1.63 16.30
C ILE A 236 5.95 2.23 17.24
N VAL A 237 4.75 1.65 17.23
CA VAL A 237 3.66 2.03 18.14
C VAL A 237 3.62 1.07 19.31
N ILE A 238 3.66 1.60 20.51
CA ILE A 238 3.62 0.83 21.76
C ILE A 238 2.18 0.86 22.30
N GLY A 239 1.57 -0.32 22.37
CA GLY A 239 0.24 -0.58 22.90
C GLY A 239 0.25 -1.46 24.16
N GLY A 240 -0.94 -1.83 24.63
CA GLY A 240 -1.14 -2.67 25.80
C GLY A 240 -1.35 -1.88 27.10
N GLY A 241 -1.74 -2.58 28.18
CA GLY A 241 -2.21 -1.96 29.42
C GLY A 241 -1.19 -1.04 30.09
N ILE A 242 0.12 -1.28 29.88
CA ILE A 242 1.19 -0.47 30.47
C ILE A 242 1.22 0.97 29.92
N THR A 243 0.65 1.21 28.74
CA THR A 243 0.61 2.53 28.09
C THR A 243 -0.23 3.54 28.87
N ALA A 244 -1.09 3.10 29.79
CA ALA A 244 -1.78 3.97 30.74
C ALA A 244 -0.80 4.76 31.63
N GLN A 245 0.46 4.32 31.74
CA GLN A 245 1.52 4.97 32.50
C GLN A 245 2.55 5.70 31.61
N LYS A 246 2.16 6.06 30.38
CA LYS A 246 3.05 6.67 29.36
C LYS A 246 3.87 7.85 29.89
N ASP A 247 3.31 8.71 30.73
CA ASP A 247 3.99 9.92 31.19
C ASP A 247 5.24 9.59 32.03
N TYR A 248 5.25 8.42 32.68
CA TYR A 248 6.40 7.92 33.44
C TYR A 248 7.28 6.99 32.60
N LEU A 249 6.67 6.08 31.84
CA LEU A 249 7.39 5.06 31.08
C LEU A 249 8.13 5.63 29.86
N TYR A 250 7.47 6.51 29.10
CA TYR A 250 7.97 6.98 27.81
C TYR A 250 9.30 7.73 27.90
N PRO A 251 9.51 8.67 28.85
CA PRO A 251 10.81 9.35 28.99
C PRO A 251 11.95 8.38 29.35
N LEU A 252 11.69 7.40 30.23
CA LEU A 252 12.68 6.40 30.62
C LEU A 252 13.06 5.52 29.43
N LEU A 253 12.06 5.07 28.68
CA LEU A 253 12.26 4.26 27.49
C LEU A 253 13.06 5.02 26.43
N MET A 254 12.67 6.26 26.09
CA MET A 254 13.39 7.06 25.10
C MET A 254 14.84 7.34 25.51
N ASN A 255 15.11 7.55 26.81
CA ASN A 255 16.48 7.74 27.28
C ASN A 255 17.33 6.46 27.13
N GLN A 256 16.72 5.29 27.34
CA GLN A 256 17.40 4.01 27.18
C GLN A 256 17.61 3.66 25.70
N LEU A 257 16.62 3.90 24.84
CA LEU A 257 16.71 3.69 23.39
C LEU A 257 17.85 4.48 22.75
N LYS A 258 18.11 5.71 23.21
CA LYS A 258 19.24 6.53 22.74
C LYS A 258 20.61 5.90 23.01
N LYS A 259 20.71 4.97 23.95
CA LYS A 259 21.94 4.23 24.27
C LYS A 259 22.05 2.95 23.45
N ASP A 260 20.93 2.30 23.20
CA ASP A 260 20.89 0.97 22.57
C ASP A 260 20.72 1.03 21.04
N ILE A 261 20.25 2.15 20.50
CA ILE A 261 19.99 2.36 19.07
C ILE A 261 20.85 3.51 18.54
N ILE A 262 21.54 3.29 17.42
CA ILE A 262 22.34 4.34 16.77
C ILE A 262 21.45 5.49 16.25
N PRO A 263 21.95 6.75 16.25
CA PRO A 263 21.16 7.92 15.84
C PRO A 263 20.54 7.78 14.44
N ALA A 264 21.28 7.22 13.47
CA ALA A 264 20.81 7.05 12.09
C ALA A 264 19.51 6.24 11.97
N VAL A 265 19.27 5.31 12.91
CA VAL A 265 18.04 4.49 12.94
C VAL A 265 16.98 5.16 13.81
N LEU A 266 17.33 5.58 15.03
CA LEU A 266 16.38 6.13 16.00
C LEU A 266 15.77 7.46 15.51
N ASP A 267 16.55 8.34 14.90
CA ASP A 267 16.07 9.65 14.42
C ASP A 267 15.09 9.52 13.24
N ASN A 268 15.11 8.37 12.54
CA ASN A 268 14.24 8.08 11.40
C ASN A 268 13.12 7.07 11.72
N THR A 269 13.04 6.57 12.97
CA THR A 269 12.02 5.62 13.44
C THR A 269 11.22 6.25 14.56
N LYS A 270 9.96 6.65 14.29
CA LYS A 270 9.11 7.28 15.31
C LYS A 270 8.70 6.27 16.37
N ILE A 271 8.88 6.59 17.65
CA ILE A 271 8.40 5.76 18.76
C ILE A 271 7.21 6.47 19.39
N GLU A 272 6.03 5.86 19.28
CA GLU A 272 4.76 6.49 19.69
C GLU A 272 3.91 5.56 20.54
N ILE A 273 2.89 6.12 21.21
CA ILE A 273 1.92 5.35 22.00
C ILE A 273 0.63 5.11 21.19
N ALA A 274 0.05 3.93 21.33
CA ALA A 274 -1.20 3.55 20.67
C ALA A 274 -2.39 4.41 21.12
N GLN A 275 -3.25 4.79 20.17
CA GLN A 275 -4.42 5.65 20.43
C GLN A 275 -5.68 4.86 20.78
N ASN A 276 -5.91 3.70 20.16
CA ASN A 276 -7.18 2.96 20.29
C ASN A 276 -7.29 2.17 21.59
N LEU A 277 -6.19 1.99 22.32
CA LEU A 277 -6.12 1.36 23.65
C LEU A 277 -6.96 0.07 23.70
N ASN A 278 -7.94 0.01 24.60
CA ASN A 278 -8.77 -1.18 24.86
C ASN A 278 -9.78 -1.51 23.74
N ASN A 279 -9.89 -0.69 22.70
CA ASN A 279 -10.77 -0.88 21.56
C ASN A 279 -10.06 -1.43 20.32
N ALA A 280 -8.72 -1.47 20.35
CA ALA A 280 -7.89 -1.82 19.19
C ALA A 280 -8.23 -3.21 18.62
N GLY A 281 -8.53 -4.20 19.47
CA GLY A 281 -8.94 -5.54 19.02
C GLY A 281 -10.19 -5.52 18.13
N MET A 282 -11.30 -4.91 18.59
CA MET A 282 -12.55 -4.86 17.81
C MET A 282 -12.41 -4.01 16.52
N ILE A 283 -11.74 -2.86 16.61
CA ILE A 283 -11.50 -1.98 15.45
C ILE A 283 -10.61 -2.68 14.42
N GLY A 284 -9.59 -3.38 14.89
CA GLY A 284 -8.66 -4.16 14.08
C GLY A 284 -9.31 -5.33 13.38
N ALA A 285 -10.17 -6.06 14.09
CA ALA A 285 -10.95 -7.14 13.51
C ALA A 285 -11.86 -6.64 12.39
N LEU A 286 -12.52 -5.50 12.59
CA LEU A 286 -13.30 -4.84 11.53
C LEU A 286 -12.40 -4.46 10.35
N ARG A 287 -11.24 -3.86 10.61
CA ARG A 287 -10.29 -3.51 9.54
C ARG A 287 -9.87 -4.74 8.75
N HIS A 288 -9.57 -5.85 9.44
CA HIS A 288 -9.24 -7.12 8.80
C HIS A 288 -10.39 -7.61 7.93
N PHE A 289 -11.62 -7.61 8.44
CA PHE A 289 -12.81 -8.00 7.68
C PHE A 289 -12.96 -7.19 6.39
N LEU A 290 -12.89 -5.86 6.47
CA LEU A 290 -13.02 -4.98 5.31
C LEU A 290 -11.90 -5.21 4.28
N LEU A 291 -10.67 -5.48 4.75
CA LEU A 291 -9.56 -5.85 3.87
C LEU A 291 -9.83 -7.19 3.17
N GLN A 292 -10.30 -8.22 3.88
CA GLN A 292 -10.60 -9.50 3.25
C GLN A 292 -11.75 -9.39 2.26
N GLU A 293 -12.84 -8.70 2.62
CA GLU A 293 -13.97 -8.42 1.75
C GLU A 293 -13.52 -7.72 0.47
N SER A 294 -12.61 -6.73 0.58
CA SER A 294 -12.07 -6.03 -0.59
C SER A 294 -11.22 -6.91 -1.52
N ILE A 295 -10.64 -7.98 -0.99
CA ILE A 295 -9.78 -8.92 -1.72
C ILE A 295 -10.58 -10.14 -2.24
N GLN A 296 -11.79 -10.40 -1.73
CA GLN A 296 -12.63 -11.55 -2.15
C GLN A 296 -12.89 -11.62 -3.67
N PRO A 297 -13.23 -10.52 -4.36
CA PRO A 297 -13.39 -10.55 -5.82
C PRO A 297 -12.07 -10.90 -6.53
N LEU A 298 -10.93 -10.47 -5.97
CA LEU A 298 -9.60 -10.75 -6.49
C LEU A 298 -9.23 -12.24 -6.31
N LYS A 299 -9.42 -12.79 -5.10
CA LYS A 299 -9.24 -14.22 -4.81
C LYS A 299 -10.12 -15.09 -5.70
N SER A 300 -11.37 -14.68 -5.95
CA SER A 300 -12.29 -15.42 -6.80
C SER A 300 -11.78 -15.52 -8.24
N ILE A 301 -11.29 -14.42 -8.82
CA ILE A 301 -10.75 -14.42 -10.18
C ILE A 301 -9.49 -15.30 -10.25
N THR A 302 -8.54 -15.12 -9.33
CA THR A 302 -7.29 -15.88 -9.31
C THR A 302 -7.54 -17.37 -9.09
N ALA A 303 -8.39 -17.75 -8.13
CA ALA A 303 -8.71 -19.14 -7.84
C ALA A 303 -9.40 -19.84 -9.01
N ILE A 304 -10.32 -19.16 -9.71
CA ILE A 304 -10.97 -19.70 -10.92
C ILE A 304 -9.93 -19.98 -12.00
N ILE A 305 -8.97 -19.06 -12.20
CA ILE A 305 -7.90 -19.22 -13.19
C ILE A 305 -6.96 -20.38 -12.81
N GLU A 306 -6.46 -20.40 -11.58
CA GLU A 306 -5.50 -21.39 -11.10
C GLU A 306 -6.08 -22.82 -11.09
N SER A 307 -7.30 -22.99 -10.56
CA SER A 307 -7.97 -24.30 -10.48
C SER A 307 -8.28 -24.91 -11.85
N ASN A 308 -8.34 -24.09 -12.90
CA ASN A 308 -8.63 -24.53 -14.26
C ASN A 308 -7.44 -24.35 -15.21
N ASN A 309 -6.24 -24.02 -14.70
CA ASN A 309 -5.06 -23.73 -15.54
C ASN A 309 -4.68 -24.92 -16.45
N HIS A 310 -4.94 -26.15 -16.01
CA HIS A 310 -4.74 -27.38 -16.77
C HIS A 310 -5.69 -27.53 -17.99
N LYS A 311 -6.82 -26.80 -18.02
CA LYS A 311 -7.80 -26.79 -19.13
C LYS A 311 -7.46 -25.73 -20.19
N LEU A 312 -6.48 -24.88 -19.92
CA LEU A 312 -6.08 -23.77 -20.78
C LEU A 312 -5.02 -24.22 -21.79
N THR A 313 -5.14 -23.74 -23.03
CA THR A 313 -4.07 -23.85 -24.03
C THR A 313 -2.91 -22.92 -23.68
N LYS A 314 -1.71 -23.14 -24.24
CA LYS A 314 -0.54 -22.25 -24.00
C LYS A 314 -0.84 -20.76 -24.23
N ARG A 315 -1.66 -20.42 -25.24
CA ARG A 315 -2.07 -19.03 -25.51
C ARG A 315 -3.06 -18.50 -24.48
N GLU A 316 -3.93 -19.35 -23.92
CA GLU A 316 -4.87 -18.98 -22.86
C GLU A 316 -4.17 -18.91 -21.48
N GLN A 317 -3.07 -19.65 -21.28
CA GLN A 317 -2.22 -19.53 -20.10
C GLN A 317 -1.50 -18.17 -20.07
N LEU A 318 -1.07 -17.63 -21.22
CA LEU A 318 -0.59 -16.24 -21.28
C LEU A 318 -1.67 -15.24 -20.85
N VAL A 319 -2.94 -15.51 -21.17
CA VAL A 319 -4.07 -14.69 -20.72
C VAL A 319 -4.28 -14.83 -19.21
N ALA A 320 -4.22 -16.05 -18.68
CA ALA A 320 -4.27 -16.34 -17.24
C ALA A 320 -3.21 -15.54 -16.47
N ASP A 321 -1.94 -15.68 -16.89
CA ASP A 321 -0.80 -15.04 -16.26
C ASP A 321 -0.94 -13.52 -16.30
N TYR A 322 -1.33 -12.95 -17.45
CA TYR A 322 -1.52 -11.52 -17.56
C TYR A 322 -2.65 -11.02 -16.64
N VAL A 323 -3.80 -11.70 -16.61
CA VAL A 323 -4.95 -11.29 -15.77
C VAL A 323 -4.59 -11.32 -14.29
N ILE A 324 -3.90 -12.36 -13.82
CA ILE A 324 -3.45 -12.49 -12.42
C ILE A 324 -2.53 -11.31 -12.02
N HIS A 325 -1.62 -10.92 -12.90
CA HIS A 325 -0.64 -9.88 -12.59
C HIS A 325 -1.11 -8.45 -12.90
N ASN A 326 -2.21 -8.28 -13.65
CA ASN A 326 -2.64 -6.97 -14.19
C ASN A 326 -4.15 -6.69 -14.02
N LEU A 327 -4.80 -7.22 -12.98
CA LEU A 327 -6.24 -7.04 -12.70
C LEU A 327 -6.73 -5.58 -12.77
N ALA A 328 -5.95 -4.62 -12.24
CA ALA A 328 -6.29 -3.20 -12.31
C ALA A 328 -6.34 -2.67 -13.75
N SER A 329 -5.46 -3.17 -14.63
CA SER A 329 -5.46 -2.86 -16.07
C SER A 329 -6.66 -3.53 -16.77
N VAL A 330 -6.95 -4.79 -16.43
CA VAL A 330 -8.08 -5.55 -16.98
C VAL A 330 -9.40 -4.80 -16.73
N SER A 331 -9.59 -4.18 -15.56
CA SER A 331 -10.82 -3.44 -15.22
C SER A 331 -11.12 -2.24 -16.15
N ASN A 332 -10.09 -1.72 -16.84
CA ASN A 332 -10.18 -0.49 -17.65
C ASN A 332 -9.81 -0.69 -19.12
N THR A 333 -9.65 -1.92 -19.58
CA THR A 333 -9.30 -2.24 -20.98
C THR A 333 -10.48 -2.87 -21.73
N THR A 334 -10.45 -2.75 -23.05
CA THR A 334 -11.34 -3.50 -23.94
C THR A 334 -10.73 -4.88 -24.25
N ILE A 335 -11.53 -5.80 -24.79
CA ILE A 335 -11.03 -7.14 -25.13
C ILE A 335 -9.89 -7.07 -26.15
N SER A 336 -9.99 -6.16 -27.12
CA SER A 336 -8.98 -5.97 -28.18
C SER A 336 -7.68 -5.38 -27.63
N GLN A 337 -7.77 -4.39 -26.73
CA GLN A 337 -6.59 -3.85 -26.04
C GLN A 337 -5.91 -4.89 -25.16
N LEU A 338 -6.69 -5.73 -24.46
CA LEU A 338 -6.12 -6.81 -23.67
C LEU A 338 -5.44 -7.87 -24.57
N ALA A 339 -6.04 -8.17 -25.72
CA ALA A 339 -5.49 -9.12 -26.69
C ALA A 339 -4.15 -8.63 -27.26
N GLU A 340 -4.08 -7.35 -27.60
CA GLU A 340 -2.87 -6.68 -28.08
C GLU A 340 -1.75 -6.70 -27.03
N ASN A 341 -2.06 -6.34 -25.78
CA ASN A 341 -1.09 -6.33 -24.67
C ASN A 341 -0.45 -7.70 -24.39
N ILE A 342 -1.14 -8.80 -24.72
CA ILE A 342 -0.71 -10.18 -24.48
C ILE A 342 -0.20 -10.84 -25.78
N ASN A 343 -0.34 -10.17 -26.92
CA ASN A 343 -0.09 -10.70 -28.25
C ASN A 343 -0.88 -12.00 -28.53
N VAL A 344 -2.20 -11.93 -28.32
CA VAL A 344 -3.17 -13.00 -28.64
C VAL A 344 -4.35 -12.42 -29.44
N SER A 345 -5.25 -13.29 -29.92
CA SER A 345 -6.49 -12.84 -30.58
C SER A 345 -7.62 -12.60 -29.58
N ASP A 346 -8.57 -11.71 -29.89
CA ASP A 346 -9.82 -11.53 -29.13
C ASP A 346 -10.59 -12.84 -28.94
N ALA A 347 -10.53 -13.73 -29.94
CA ALA A 347 -11.11 -15.06 -29.89
C ALA A 347 -10.44 -15.94 -28.82
N THR A 348 -9.14 -15.78 -28.58
CA THR A 348 -8.41 -16.47 -27.50
C THR A 348 -8.92 -16.00 -26.13
N ILE A 349 -9.07 -14.70 -25.91
CA ILE A 349 -9.60 -14.17 -24.64
C ILE A 349 -11.06 -14.58 -24.44
N THR A 350 -11.86 -14.59 -25.50
CA THR A 350 -13.25 -15.05 -25.44
C THR A 350 -13.34 -16.52 -25.05
N ARG A 351 -12.50 -17.38 -25.63
CA ARG A 351 -12.43 -18.81 -25.26
C ARG A 351 -11.94 -19.01 -23.82
N PHE A 352 -10.92 -18.26 -23.40
CA PHE A 352 -10.45 -18.22 -22.01
C PHE A 352 -11.61 -17.90 -21.05
N CYS A 353 -12.34 -16.80 -21.29
CA CYS A 353 -13.46 -16.40 -20.42
C CYS A 353 -14.58 -17.44 -20.38
N LYS A 354 -14.88 -18.08 -21.52
CA LYS A 354 -15.90 -19.14 -21.58
C LYS A 354 -15.48 -20.40 -20.84
N LYS A 355 -14.21 -20.84 -20.98
CA LYS A 355 -13.67 -22.03 -20.32
C LYS A 355 -13.62 -21.91 -18.80
N LEU A 356 -13.42 -20.70 -18.30
CA LEU A 356 -13.29 -20.40 -16.88
C LEU A 356 -14.61 -19.94 -16.24
N GLU A 357 -15.75 -20.17 -16.90
CA GLU A 357 -17.09 -19.83 -16.41
C GLU A 357 -17.32 -18.34 -16.09
N PHE A 358 -16.35 -17.46 -16.39
CA PHE A 358 -16.56 -16.01 -16.45
C PHE A 358 -17.59 -15.66 -17.53
N GLY A 359 -17.75 -16.51 -18.54
CA GLY A 359 -18.76 -16.41 -19.61
C GLY A 359 -18.41 -15.39 -20.69
N SER A 360 -18.05 -14.16 -20.32
CA SER A 360 -17.61 -13.12 -21.25
C SER A 360 -16.49 -12.26 -20.67
N TYR A 361 -15.74 -11.62 -21.55
CA TYR A 361 -14.74 -10.64 -21.13
C TYR A 361 -15.35 -9.47 -20.37
N ASN A 362 -16.55 -9.01 -20.73
CA ASN A 362 -17.25 -7.95 -20.00
C ASN A 362 -17.53 -8.33 -18.54
N LYS A 363 -17.86 -9.60 -18.28
CA LYS A 363 -18.09 -10.10 -16.92
C LYS A 363 -16.78 -10.22 -16.14
N LEU A 364 -15.71 -10.74 -16.75
CA LEU A 364 -14.36 -10.72 -16.17
C LEU A 364 -13.90 -9.29 -15.83
N ARG A 365 -14.11 -8.34 -16.75
CA ARG A 365 -13.79 -6.92 -16.56
C ARG A 365 -14.59 -6.30 -15.41
N LEU A 366 -15.88 -6.63 -15.30
CA LEU A 366 -16.73 -6.13 -14.21
C LEU A 366 -16.26 -6.68 -12.85
N MET A 367 -15.97 -7.99 -12.78
CA MET A 367 -15.40 -8.61 -11.57
C MET A 367 -14.04 -7.98 -11.21
N ALA A 368 -13.17 -7.71 -12.20
CA ALA A 368 -11.90 -7.02 -11.98
C ALA A 368 -12.10 -5.57 -11.52
N LYS A 369 -13.15 -4.90 -11.99
CA LYS A 369 -13.54 -3.55 -11.57
C LYS A 369 -14.10 -3.54 -10.15
N GLU A 370 -14.92 -4.52 -9.78
CA GLU A 370 -15.41 -4.72 -8.40
C GLU A 370 -14.25 -4.99 -7.44
N ALA A 371 -13.29 -5.82 -7.83
CA ALA A 371 -12.05 -6.02 -7.07
C ALA A 371 -11.32 -4.70 -6.82
N PHE A 372 -11.14 -3.89 -7.87
CA PHE A 372 -10.41 -2.63 -7.80
C PHE A 372 -11.16 -1.50 -7.05
N VAL A 373 -12.48 -1.41 -7.20
CA VAL A 373 -13.33 -0.45 -6.48
C VAL A 373 -13.35 -0.78 -4.99
N SER A 374 -13.43 -2.07 -4.65
CA SER A 374 -13.39 -2.52 -3.26
C SER A 374 -12.03 -2.19 -2.63
N THR A 375 -10.91 -2.34 -3.34
CA THR A 375 -9.61 -1.87 -2.81
C THR A 375 -9.55 -0.34 -2.62
N ARG A 376 -10.16 0.45 -3.52
CA ARG A 376 -10.16 1.92 -3.45
C ARG A 376 -11.06 2.53 -2.37
N LEU A 377 -12.15 1.87 -2.00
CA LEU A 377 -13.04 2.34 -0.94
C LEU A 377 -12.37 2.31 0.45
N TYR A 378 -11.29 1.53 0.62
CA TYR A 378 -10.64 1.29 1.92
C TYR A 378 -9.15 1.65 1.99
N GLU A 379 -8.51 1.98 0.86
CA GLU A 379 -7.42 2.95 0.89
C GLU A 379 -8.07 4.29 1.25
N HIS A 380 -7.73 4.84 2.42
CA HIS A 380 -8.06 6.23 2.72
C HIS A 380 -7.41 7.09 1.64
N ILE A 381 -8.13 7.39 0.57
CA ILE A 381 -7.80 8.51 -0.29
C ILE A 381 -8.08 9.71 0.61
N GLU A 382 -7.01 10.26 1.17
CA GLU A 382 -6.96 11.70 1.37
C GLU A 382 -7.43 12.33 0.07
N THR A 383 -8.69 12.77 0.05
CA THR A 383 -9.19 13.70 -0.94
C THR A 383 -8.59 15.07 -0.65
N SER A 384 -7.27 15.15 -0.59
CA SER A 384 -6.58 16.39 -0.91
C SER A 384 -6.34 16.35 -2.42
N SER A 385 -6.64 17.47 -3.08
CA SER A 385 -6.24 17.67 -4.48
C SER A 385 -4.75 17.40 -4.70
N ILE A 386 -3.93 17.58 -3.67
CA ILE A 386 -2.48 17.37 -3.65
C ILE A 386 -2.11 15.90 -3.86
N THR A 387 -2.71 14.96 -3.12
CA THR A 387 -2.37 13.52 -3.21
C THR A 387 -2.74 12.94 -4.57
N LYS A 388 -3.85 13.39 -5.15
CA LYS A 388 -4.27 13.02 -6.51
C LYS A 388 -3.30 13.53 -7.58
N VAL A 389 -2.89 14.79 -7.47
CA VAL A 389 -1.91 15.39 -8.38
C VAL A 389 -0.57 14.67 -8.29
N LYS A 390 -0.06 14.43 -7.08
CA LYS A 390 1.20 13.68 -6.84
C LYS A 390 1.13 12.27 -7.41
N HIS A 391 0.02 11.56 -7.21
CA HIS A 391 -0.17 10.23 -7.76
C HIS A 391 -0.16 10.22 -9.29
N ASN A 392 -0.80 11.21 -9.93
CA ASN A 392 -0.81 11.34 -11.39
C ASN A 392 0.60 11.57 -11.95
N TYR A 393 1.39 12.43 -11.32
CA TYR A 393 2.79 12.65 -11.72
C TYR A 393 3.67 11.42 -11.49
N ASN A 394 3.56 10.75 -10.34
CA ASN A 394 4.34 9.52 -10.08
C ASN A 394 4.00 8.40 -11.07
N LYS A 395 2.71 8.23 -11.38
CA LYS A 395 2.27 7.25 -12.38
C LYS A 395 2.80 7.56 -13.78
N LEU A 396 2.89 8.84 -14.14
CA LEU A 396 3.46 9.29 -15.41
C LEU A 396 4.96 8.96 -15.50
N LEU A 397 5.73 9.29 -14.45
CA LEU A 397 7.17 9.04 -14.40
C LEU A 397 7.50 7.55 -14.49
N ASN A 398 6.77 6.70 -13.76
CA ASN A 398 6.98 5.25 -13.82
C ASN A 398 6.71 4.66 -15.22
N LYS A 399 5.76 5.22 -15.99
CA LYS A 399 5.53 4.81 -17.38
C LYS A 399 6.67 5.25 -18.31
N PHE A 400 7.36 6.33 -17.96
CA PHE A 400 8.43 6.91 -18.76
C PHE A 400 9.65 5.99 -18.83
N ASP A 401 9.99 5.33 -17.71
CA ASP A 401 11.11 4.39 -17.60
C ASP A 401 11.00 3.23 -18.59
N ALA A 402 9.78 2.84 -18.97
CA ALA A 402 9.53 1.76 -19.92
C ALA A 402 9.63 2.20 -21.40
N LEU A 403 9.65 3.51 -21.69
CA LEU A 403 9.51 4.06 -23.05
C LEU A 403 10.79 4.69 -23.61
N ILE A 404 11.67 5.21 -22.76
CA ILE A 404 12.92 5.83 -23.23
C ILE A 404 13.94 4.78 -23.66
N GLN A 405 14.54 4.98 -24.83
CA GLN A 405 15.66 4.19 -25.33
C GLN A 405 16.88 5.08 -25.58
N VAL A 406 18.03 4.70 -25.00
CA VAL A 406 19.30 5.45 -25.10
C VAL A 406 19.75 5.61 -26.56
N ASN A 407 19.52 4.62 -27.41
CA ASN A 407 19.90 4.66 -28.83
C ASN A 407 19.17 5.77 -29.61
N GLU A 408 17.91 6.04 -29.30
CA GLU A 408 17.12 7.07 -29.96
C GLU A 408 17.61 8.48 -29.57
N ILE A 409 18.09 8.65 -28.33
CA ILE A 409 18.71 9.90 -27.86
C ILE A 409 20.01 10.20 -28.65
N GLN A 410 20.80 9.18 -28.99
CA GLN A 410 22.01 9.37 -29.80
C GLN A 410 21.65 9.74 -31.26
N LYS A 411 20.63 9.12 -31.84
CA LYS A 411 20.11 9.50 -33.17
C LYS A 411 19.57 10.93 -33.18
N PHE A 412 18.87 11.33 -32.12
CA PHE A 412 18.37 12.69 -31.93
C PHE A 412 19.52 13.70 -31.97
N LYS A 413 20.56 13.44 -31.18
CA LYS A 413 21.76 14.27 -31.11
C LYS A 413 22.36 14.47 -32.50
N ALA A 414 22.61 13.40 -33.24
CA ALA A 414 23.19 13.47 -34.58
C ALA A 414 22.36 14.34 -35.55
N LYS A 415 21.03 14.21 -35.52
CA LYS A 415 20.12 15.01 -36.37
C LYS A 415 20.13 16.49 -35.99
N VAL A 416 20.13 16.81 -34.70
CA VAL A 416 20.10 18.20 -34.22
C VAL A 416 21.45 18.90 -34.43
N THR A 417 22.58 18.24 -34.14
CA THR A 417 23.91 18.85 -34.32
C THR A 417 24.29 19.01 -35.79
N GLY A 418 23.73 18.18 -36.68
CA GLY A 418 23.94 18.27 -38.12
C GLY A 418 23.11 19.35 -38.82
N ALA A 419 22.14 19.96 -38.14
CA ALA A 419 21.26 20.98 -38.71
C ALA A 419 21.74 22.40 -38.41
N LYS A 420 21.60 23.33 -39.37
CA LYS A 420 21.85 24.75 -39.15
C LYS A 420 20.80 25.41 -38.27
N ASN A 421 19.54 24.97 -38.40
CA ASN A 421 18.41 25.51 -37.66
C ASN A 421 17.47 24.39 -37.20
N VAL A 422 16.94 24.53 -35.99
CA VAL A 422 15.92 23.65 -35.41
C VAL A 422 14.57 24.38 -35.36
N TYR A 423 13.51 23.75 -35.84
CA TYR A 423 12.15 24.30 -35.77
C TYR A 423 11.24 23.40 -34.95
N LEU A 424 10.69 23.95 -33.87
CA LEU A 424 9.78 23.28 -32.94
C LEU A 424 8.33 23.62 -33.29
N TYR A 425 7.48 22.61 -33.48
CA TYR A 425 6.07 22.78 -33.79
C TYR A 425 5.21 22.04 -32.78
N GLY A 426 4.43 22.78 -31.99
CA GLY A 426 3.57 22.22 -30.94
C GLY A 426 2.08 22.43 -31.23
N SER A 427 1.22 21.49 -30.82
CA SER A 427 -0.22 21.75 -30.75
C SER A 427 -0.52 22.90 -29.77
N ASN A 428 -1.66 23.60 -29.91
CA ASN A 428 -1.98 24.80 -29.11
C ASN A 428 -1.81 24.61 -27.59
N ASN A 429 -2.16 23.44 -27.06
CA ASN A 429 -2.05 23.05 -25.65
C ASN A 429 -0.61 22.73 -25.18
N LEU A 430 0.38 22.83 -26.06
CA LEU A 430 1.80 22.64 -25.77
C LEU A 430 2.63 23.88 -26.14
N SER A 431 1.97 25.02 -26.41
CA SER A 431 2.62 26.26 -26.85
C SER A 431 3.71 26.73 -25.88
N THR A 432 3.40 26.77 -24.59
CA THR A 432 4.34 27.09 -23.50
C THR A 432 5.53 26.14 -23.46
N VAL A 433 5.31 24.85 -23.71
CA VAL A 433 6.36 23.83 -23.73
C VAL A 433 7.31 24.05 -24.90
N VAL A 434 6.81 24.22 -26.13
CA VAL A 434 7.71 24.44 -27.29
C VAL A 434 8.48 25.75 -27.18
N ASP A 435 7.88 26.82 -26.65
CA ASP A 435 8.59 28.08 -26.40
C ASP A 435 9.69 27.90 -25.35
N SER A 436 9.42 27.18 -24.26
CA SER A 436 10.44 26.83 -23.26
C SER A 436 11.58 26.01 -23.87
N LEU A 437 11.29 25.05 -24.75
CA LEU A 437 12.30 24.23 -25.41
C LEU A 437 13.19 25.06 -26.34
N LYS A 438 12.64 26.04 -27.07
CA LYS A 438 13.42 26.97 -27.90
C LYS A 438 14.56 27.60 -27.11
N TYR A 439 14.26 28.17 -25.94
CA TYR A 439 15.29 28.81 -25.12
C TYR A 439 16.33 27.82 -24.59
N LYS A 440 15.94 26.57 -24.29
CA LYS A 440 16.89 25.51 -23.92
C LYS A 440 17.84 25.14 -25.07
N PHE A 441 17.38 25.10 -26.32
CA PHE A 441 18.26 24.92 -27.49
C PHE A 441 19.21 26.10 -27.70
N LEU A 442 18.70 27.34 -27.60
CA LEU A 442 19.53 28.54 -27.74
C LEU A 442 20.64 28.58 -26.68
N ASN A 443 20.34 28.20 -25.43
CA ASN A 443 21.34 28.08 -24.36
C ASN A 443 22.41 27.01 -24.64
N LYS A 444 22.17 26.09 -25.58
CA LYS A 444 23.13 25.09 -26.06
C LYS A 444 23.89 25.53 -27.32
N GLY A 445 23.72 26.77 -27.77
CA GLY A 445 24.33 27.28 -28.99
C GLY A 445 23.65 26.78 -30.27
N ILE A 446 22.48 26.14 -30.14
CA ILE A 446 21.72 25.60 -31.28
C ILE A 446 20.67 26.64 -31.67
N ARG A 447 20.71 27.11 -32.92
CA ARG A 447 19.71 28.05 -33.44
C ARG A 447 18.36 27.36 -33.52
N ALA A 448 17.39 27.86 -32.76
CA ALA A 448 16.06 27.28 -32.70
C ALA A 448 14.96 28.33 -32.70
N ASP A 449 13.84 28.00 -33.34
CA ASP A 449 12.58 28.74 -33.29
C ASP A 449 11.40 27.81 -32.98
N ALA A 450 10.35 28.36 -32.36
CA ALA A 450 9.16 27.62 -31.95
C ALA A 450 7.89 28.27 -32.49
N PHE A 451 6.96 27.43 -32.95
CA PHE A 451 5.70 27.86 -33.53
C PHE A 451 4.57 26.97 -33.04
N SER A 452 3.57 27.59 -32.39
CA SER A 452 2.34 26.95 -31.93
C SER A 452 1.09 27.52 -32.61
N ASN A 453 1.17 28.78 -33.08
CA ASN A 453 0.09 29.42 -33.82
C ASN A 453 0.03 28.94 -35.28
N PRO A 454 -1.13 28.48 -35.80
CA PRO A 454 -1.24 27.91 -37.14
C PRO A 454 -0.81 28.84 -38.27
N TYR A 455 -1.01 30.14 -38.13
CA TYR A 455 -0.60 31.13 -39.13
C TYR A 455 0.92 31.26 -39.18
N HIS A 456 1.55 31.38 -38.01
CA HIS A 456 3.02 31.44 -37.91
C HIS A 456 3.66 30.13 -38.39
N MET A 457 3.07 28.97 -38.06
CA MET A 457 3.56 27.69 -38.57
C MET A 457 3.63 27.63 -40.09
N LYS A 458 2.61 28.18 -40.79
CA LYS A 458 2.60 28.20 -42.26
C LYS A 458 3.67 29.13 -42.83
N MET A 459 3.88 30.29 -42.20
CA MET A 459 4.90 31.26 -42.61
C MET A 459 6.31 30.71 -42.41
N SER A 460 6.57 30.11 -41.24
CA SER A 460 7.87 29.55 -40.90
C SER A 460 8.25 28.38 -41.81
N ALA A 461 7.28 27.66 -42.35
CA ALA A 461 7.49 26.54 -43.26
C ALA A 461 8.19 26.92 -44.59
N ASN A 462 8.30 28.21 -44.92
CA ASN A 462 9.04 28.67 -46.10
C ASN A 462 10.56 28.69 -45.86
N PHE A 463 11.01 28.63 -44.60
CA PHE A 463 12.43 28.60 -44.25
C PHE A 463 12.97 27.18 -44.01
N ILE A 464 12.11 26.16 -44.15
CA ILE A 464 12.49 24.75 -43.95
C ILE A 464 13.11 24.21 -45.24
N ASN A 465 14.33 23.68 -45.13
CA ASN A 465 15.13 23.09 -46.20
C ASN A 465 15.97 21.91 -45.66
N GLU A 466 16.83 21.34 -46.50
CA GLU A 466 17.69 20.19 -46.17
C GLU A 466 18.65 20.40 -44.98
N ASP A 467 19.03 21.65 -44.71
CA ASP A 467 19.87 22.03 -43.57
C ASP A 467 19.07 22.15 -42.25
N SER A 468 17.76 21.89 -42.27
CA SER A 468 16.86 22.08 -41.13
C SER A 468 16.56 20.77 -40.39
N CYS A 469 16.38 20.87 -39.07
CA CYS A 469 15.78 19.81 -38.26
C CYS A 469 14.42 20.28 -37.71
N VAL A 470 13.38 19.51 -37.96
CA VAL A 470 12.00 19.85 -37.61
C VAL A 470 11.48 18.87 -36.57
N ILE A 471 11.06 19.40 -35.42
CA ILE A 471 10.55 18.62 -34.29
C ILE A 471 9.06 18.93 -34.13
N GLY A 472 8.22 17.93 -34.38
CA GLY A 472 6.77 18.01 -34.25
C GLY A 472 6.29 17.37 -32.95
N ILE A 473 5.61 18.14 -32.12
CA ILE A 473 5.12 17.70 -30.82
C ILE A 473 3.59 17.72 -30.83
N SER A 474 3.00 16.54 -30.83
CA SER A 474 1.55 16.34 -30.73
C SER A 474 1.29 15.05 -29.97
N LEU A 475 0.89 15.15 -28.70
CA LEU A 475 0.65 13.97 -27.87
C LEU A 475 -0.40 13.03 -28.46
N SER A 476 -1.43 13.57 -29.13
CA SER A 476 -2.41 12.73 -29.82
C SER A 476 -1.85 12.09 -31.11
N GLY A 477 -0.77 12.59 -31.69
CA GLY A 477 -0.29 12.17 -33.01
C GLY A 477 -1.16 12.58 -34.22
N TYR A 478 -2.37 13.11 -34.01
CA TYR A 478 -3.34 13.43 -35.08
C TYR A 478 -3.51 14.93 -35.37
N SER A 479 -2.70 15.81 -34.78
CA SER A 479 -2.79 17.25 -35.06
C SER A 479 -2.45 17.54 -36.52
N LYS A 480 -3.46 17.71 -37.38
CA LYS A 480 -3.30 18.02 -38.82
C LYS A 480 -2.31 19.15 -39.06
N LYS A 481 -2.29 20.15 -38.16
CA LYS A 481 -1.39 21.32 -38.29
C LYS A 481 0.08 20.93 -38.12
N VAL A 482 0.39 20.11 -37.12
CA VAL A 482 1.76 19.64 -36.86
C VAL A 482 2.17 18.60 -37.90
N VAL A 483 1.27 17.66 -38.22
CA VAL A 483 1.47 16.61 -39.20
C VAL A 483 1.78 17.19 -40.58
N ASN A 484 0.97 18.12 -41.09
CA ASN A 484 1.20 18.75 -42.40
C ASN A 484 2.54 19.50 -42.48
N ILE A 485 3.00 20.08 -41.36
CA ILE A 485 4.30 20.77 -41.33
C ILE A 485 5.46 19.78 -41.37
N LEU A 486 5.39 18.69 -40.62
CA LEU A 486 6.42 17.64 -40.69
C LEU A 486 6.46 16.98 -42.07
N GLU A 487 5.30 16.77 -42.69
CA GLU A 487 5.22 16.25 -44.05
C GLU A 487 5.89 17.20 -45.06
N LYS A 488 5.58 18.50 -44.98
CA LYS A 488 6.25 19.52 -45.81
C LYS A 488 7.76 19.57 -45.54
N ALA A 489 8.18 19.45 -44.28
CA ALA A 489 9.59 19.41 -43.91
C ALA A 489 10.30 18.22 -44.54
N LYS A 490 9.72 17.03 -44.47
CA LYS A 490 10.22 15.81 -45.10
C LYS A 490 10.34 15.96 -46.61
N ASN A 491 9.33 16.53 -47.26
CA ASN A 491 9.34 16.79 -48.71
C ASN A 491 10.42 17.80 -49.13
N ASN A 492 10.80 18.71 -48.24
CA ASN A 492 11.88 19.67 -48.44
C ASN A 492 13.28 19.13 -48.03
N GLY A 493 13.38 17.83 -47.72
CA GLY A 493 14.64 17.18 -47.35
C GLY A 493 15.12 17.42 -45.91
N ALA A 494 14.33 18.11 -45.09
CA ALA A 494 14.68 18.37 -43.68
C ALA A 494 14.60 17.10 -42.83
N LYS A 495 15.40 17.02 -41.76
CA LYS A 495 15.30 15.93 -40.78
C LYS A 495 14.04 16.09 -39.94
N THR A 496 13.21 15.06 -39.83
CA THR A 496 11.94 15.11 -39.08
C THR A 496 12.00 14.26 -37.81
N ILE A 497 11.53 14.84 -36.71
CA ILE A 497 11.45 14.19 -35.40
C ILE A 497 10.04 14.36 -34.84
N GLY A 498 9.39 13.27 -34.45
CA GLY A 498 8.05 13.27 -33.87
C GLY A 498 8.09 13.01 -32.38
N VAL A 499 7.26 13.71 -31.61
CA VAL A 499 7.00 13.43 -30.19
C VAL A 499 5.50 13.26 -29.99
N THR A 500 5.08 12.07 -29.59
CA THR A 500 3.66 11.67 -29.47
C THR A 500 3.48 10.66 -28.34
N SER A 501 2.25 10.45 -27.89
CA SER A 501 1.91 9.32 -27.01
C SER A 501 1.38 8.10 -27.73
N GLN A 502 1.15 8.22 -29.04
CA GLN A 502 0.59 7.18 -29.90
C GLN A 502 1.68 6.65 -30.85
N GLN A 503 2.05 5.37 -30.71
CA GLN A 503 3.04 4.72 -31.58
C GLN A 503 2.58 4.65 -33.03
N ASP A 504 1.29 4.43 -33.26
CA ASP A 504 0.69 4.34 -34.59
C ASP A 504 -0.17 5.57 -34.88
N SER A 505 0.44 6.61 -35.45
CA SER A 505 -0.24 7.87 -35.76
C SER A 505 0.32 8.53 -37.02
N PRO A 506 -0.43 9.44 -37.67
CA PRO A 506 0.09 10.16 -38.83
C PRO A 506 1.40 10.90 -38.55
N LEU A 507 1.63 11.33 -37.30
CA LEU A 507 2.89 11.91 -36.88
C LEU A 507 4.04 10.89 -36.86
N SER A 508 3.79 9.64 -36.46
CA SER A 508 4.83 8.60 -36.47
C SER A 508 5.24 8.23 -37.89
N ASP A 509 4.27 8.07 -38.81
CA ASP A 509 4.52 7.70 -40.21
C ASP A 509 5.45 8.68 -40.96
N ILE A 510 5.36 9.96 -40.63
CA ILE A 510 6.14 11.02 -41.29
C ILE A 510 7.47 11.33 -40.57
N SER A 511 7.67 10.80 -39.37
CA SER A 511 8.86 11.10 -38.57
C SER A 511 10.01 10.15 -38.88
N GLU A 512 11.19 10.67 -39.19
CA GLU A 512 12.40 9.84 -39.32
C GLU A 512 12.90 9.31 -37.96
N LEU A 513 12.57 10.02 -36.88
CA LEU A 513 12.87 9.66 -35.50
C LEU A 513 11.63 9.92 -34.65
N LEU A 514 11.22 8.94 -33.85
CA LEU A 514 10.01 9.04 -33.03
C LEU A 514 10.35 8.88 -31.56
N PHE A 515 9.87 9.81 -30.73
CA PHE A 515 9.81 9.65 -29.29
C PHE A 515 8.37 9.42 -28.85
N VAL A 516 8.17 8.30 -28.17
CA VAL A 516 6.90 7.95 -27.54
C VAL A 516 6.96 8.38 -26.08
N VAL A 517 6.04 9.24 -25.67
CA VAL A 517 5.95 9.74 -24.29
C VAL A 517 4.61 9.31 -23.68
N PRO A 518 4.56 8.97 -22.38
CA PRO A 518 3.30 8.65 -21.73
C PRO A 518 2.40 9.88 -21.70
N SER A 519 1.09 9.67 -21.87
CA SER A 519 0.06 10.69 -21.67
C SER A 519 -1.02 10.18 -20.72
N ASN A 520 -1.79 11.11 -20.18
CA ASN A 520 -2.97 10.84 -19.37
C ASN A 520 -4.21 11.25 -20.18
N GLU A 521 -4.88 10.27 -20.81
CA GLU A 521 -6.02 10.51 -21.70
C GLU A 521 -7.32 10.92 -20.97
N ASN A 522 -7.38 10.70 -19.66
CA ASN A 522 -8.59 10.90 -18.84
C ASN A 522 -8.70 12.28 -18.16
N GLU A 523 -7.88 13.26 -18.55
CA GLU A 523 -7.92 14.60 -17.94
C GLU A 523 -8.44 15.65 -18.93
N TYR A 524 -9.45 16.41 -18.49
CA TYR A 524 -9.99 17.53 -19.27
C TYR A 524 -8.87 18.53 -19.59
N PRO A 525 -8.69 18.92 -20.86
CA PRO A 525 -7.65 19.88 -21.24
C PRO A 525 -7.85 21.20 -20.49
N GLY A 526 -6.84 21.60 -19.72
CA GLY A 526 -6.75 22.92 -19.06
C GLY A 526 -6.72 22.94 -17.53
N ILE A 527 -6.84 21.80 -16.83
CA ILE A 527 -6.83 21.78 -15.35
C ILE A 527 -5.43 21.43 -14.79
N ASN A 528 -4.61 20.66 -15.51
CA ASN A 528 -3.28 20.26 -15.03
C ASN A 528 -2.27 19.98 -16.16
N ASN A 529 -0.99 20.14 -15.81
CA ASN A 529 0.14 20.15 -16.73
C ASN A 529 0.85 18.77 -16.82
N VAL A 530 0.18 17.69 -16.41
CA VAL A 530 0.77 16.33 -16.38
C VAL A 530 1.33 15.94 -17.75
N ASN A 531 0.57 16.23 -18.81
CA ASN A 531 0.96 15.97 -20.18
C ASN A 531 2.12 16.86 -20.69
N GLU A 532 2.24 18.10 -20.18
CA GLU A 532 3.36 18.99 -20.49
C GLU A 532 4.67 18.48 -19.85
N VAL A 533 4.56 17.99 -18.61
CA VAL A 533 5.70 17.42 -17.86
C VAL A 533 6.29 16.21 -18.58
N SER A 534 5.49 15.39 -19.27
CA SER A 534 6.02 14.30 -20.09
C SER A 534 7.02 14.78 -21.13
N VAL A 535 6.66 15.84 -21.87
CA VAL A 535 7.51 16.38 -22.93
C VAL A 535 8.74 17.05 -22.32
N LEU A 536 8.56 17.86 -21.27
CA LEU A 536 9.67 18.52 -20.58
C LEU A 536 10.68 17.52 -20.03
N TYR A 537 10.21 16.45 -19.40
CA TYR A 537 11.05 15.39 -18.82
C TYR A 537 11.91 14.68 -19.88
N LEU A 538 11.31 14.30 -21.02
CA LEU A 538 12.06 13.76 -22.16
C LEU A 538 13.20 14.68 -22.57
N PHE A 539 12.88 15.96 -22.79
CA PHE A 539 13.87 16.92 -23.27
C PHE A 539 14.93 17.23 -22.22
N ASP A 540 14.61 17.20 -20.92
CA ASP A 540 15.62 17.34 -19.87
C ASP A 540 16.64 16.20 -19.90
N ILE A 541 16.18 14.96 -20.13
CA ILE A 541 17.07 13.81 -20.33
C ILE A 541 17.94 14.00 -21.59
N ILE A 542 17.33 14.42 -22.71
CA ILE A 542 18.05 14.71 -23.95
C ILE A 542 19.12 15.80 -23.72
N PHE A 543 18.77 16.90 -23.06
CA PHE A 543 19.70 18.01 -22.82
C PHE A 543 20.81 17.65 -21.83
N GLU A 544 20.56 16.74 -20.89
CA GLU A 544 21.58 16.21 -19.99
C GLU A 544 22.58 15.34 -20.74
N GLU A 545 22.12 14.48 -21.65
CA GLU A 545 23.01 13.72 -22.53
C GLU A 545 23.78 14.62 -23.52
N LEU A 546 23.22 15.76 -23.91
CA LEU A 546 23.94 16.77 -24.68
C LEU A 546 25.04 17.50 -23.86
N LYS A 547 24.98 17.54 -22.52
CA LYS A 547 26.02 18.19 -21.68
C LYS A 547 27.32 17.41 -21.60
N LYS A 548 27.29 16.07 -21.61
CA LYS A 548 28.43 15.19 -21.29
C LYS A 548 29.65 15.31 -22.22
N GLN A 549 29.65 16.21 -23.20
CA GLN A 549 30.77 16.41 -24.14
C GLN A 549 31.34 17.83 -24.22
N VAL A 550 30.90 18.78 -23.39
CA VAL A 550 31.51 20.14 -23.37
C VAL A 550 32.75 20.23 -22.45
N MET A 551 33.26 19.11 -21.91
CA MET A 551 34.49 19.09 -21.08
C MET A 551 35.75 18.57 -21.79
N HIS A 552 35.74 18.45 -23.11
CA HIS A 552 36.95 18.19 -23.89
C HIS A 552 37.02 19.08 -25.14
N VAL A 553 37.29 20.37 -24.92
CA VAL A 553 37.97 21.24 -25.89
C VAL A 553 38.99 22.06 -25.12
#